data_AF-A3DL78-F1
#
_entry.id   AF-A3DL78-F1
#
_cell.length_a   1.000
_cell.length_b   1.000
_cell.length_c   1.000
_cell.angle_alpha   90.00
_cell.angle_beta   90.00
_cell.angle_gamma   90.00
#
_symmetry.space_group_name_H-M   'P 1'
#
loop_
_entity.id
_entity.type
_entity.pdbx_description
1 polymer ?
#
loop_
_entity_poly.entity_id
_entity_poly.type
_entity_poly.pdbx_seq_one_letter_code
_entity_poly.pdbx_strand_id
1 'polypeptide(L)'
;MKPHTPCIQCIVSVRLREIINSVRNQERSIKLQIQLLKIAYEEFSKNNELTIIATNIFNRLIRLAPEIIEYYREIKRKAIDKAWENIGEYKSFLEKFMGYEKFRFATKISIAGNALDTGVAGYEPPNKISIDRILSTPLIIDHTREIYDYIRIGGKKILWLFDNAGESVLDTLLVEILQNYGNKVIGVAKEDPGFQNDLTISDTYYARLDKVFDEIISTGYNGSSIHLNKVSEQFKKYLKEADLIVAKGMAHYEYISSIELAKPIIHLLIPKCEPVAKTVGAIRGFYVAYLRKTGDHN
;
A
#
# COMPACT_ATOMS: atom_id res chain seq x y z
N MET A 1 11.09 -6.17 7.69
CA MET A 1 11.22 -7.53 8.32
C MET A 1 12.34 -8.34 7.68
N LYS A 2 12.84 -9.41 8.32
CA LYS A 2 13.83 -10.30 7.67
C LYS A 2 13.19 -11.21 6.61
N PRO A 3 13.88 -11.53 5.50
CA PRO A 3 13.40 -12.51 4.52
C PRO A 3 13.10 -13.87 5.16
N HIS A 4 12.01 -14.50 4.72
CA HIS A 4 11.67 -15.87 5.04
C HIS A 4 11.85 -16.77 3.81
N THR A 5 11.86 -18.08 3.97
CA THR A 5 12.06 -19.06 2.88
C THR A 5 11.26 -18.77 1.60
N PRO A 6 9.93 -18.46 1.64
CA PRO A 6 9.17 -18.21 0.40
C PRO A 6 9.45 -16.84 -0.24
N CYS A 7 10.13 -15.92 0.45
CA CYS A 7 10.30 -14.53 -0.02
C CYS A 7 11.16 -14.45 -1.28
N ILE A 8 12.22 -15.27 -1.39
CA ILE A 8 13.10 -15.30 -2.57
C ILE A 8 12.29 -15.69 -3.81
N GLN A 9 11.57 -16.81 -3.73
CA GLN A 9 10.71 -17.29 -4.81
C GLN A 9 9.66 -16.24 -5.18
N CYS A 10 8.99 -15.63 -4.20
CA CYS A 10 7.97 -14.62 -4.42
C CYS A 10 8.52 -13.42 -5.22
N ILE A 11 9.59 -12.80 -4.72
CA ILE A 11 10.17 -11.60 -5.34
C ILE A 11 10.68 -11.90 -6.75
N VAL A 12 11.45 -12.98 -6.93
CA VAL A 12 11.96 -13.36 -8.25
C VAL A 12 10.82 -13.64 -9.23
N SER A 13 9.79 -14.36 -8.81
CA SER A 13 8.64 -14.69 -9.67
C SER A 13 7.90 -13.45 -10.13
N VAL A 14 7.70 -12.45 -9.26
CA VAL A 14 7.08 -11.17 -9.61
C VAL A 14 7.90 -10.45 -10.69
N ARG A 15 9.22 -10.31 -10.47
CA ARG A 15 10.13 -9.66 -11.42
C ARG A 15 10.20 -10.38 -12.77
N LEU A 16 10.17 -11.72 -12.77
CA LEU A 16 10.12 -12.51 -14.01
C LEU A 16 8.84 -12.22 -14.82
N ARG A 17 7.67 -12.12 -14.16
CA ARG A 17 6.42 -11.77 -14.84
C ARG A 17 6.45 -10.37 -15.44
N GLU A 18 7.03 -9.40 -14.74
CA GLU A 18 7.21 -8.04 -15.27
C GLU A 18 8.02 -8.05 -16.57
N ILE A 19 9.12 -8.81 -16.60
CA ILE A 19 9.95 -8.97 -17.82
C ILE A 19 9.13 -9.60 -18.94
N ILE A 20 8.43 -10.70 -18.66
CA ILE A 20 7.61 -11.43 -19.65
C ILE A 20 6.51 -10.54 -20.23
N ASN A 21 5.84 -9.75 -19.40
CA ASN A 21 4.72 -8.91 -19.82
C ASN A 21 5.14 -7.60 -20.48
N SER A 22 6.36 -7.12 -20.22
CA SER A 22 6.83 -5.81 -20.72
C SER A 22 7.79 -5.91 -21.90
N VAL A 23 8.64 -6.95 -21.95
CA VAL A 23 9.75 -7.05 -22.93
C VAL A 23 9.38 -8.01 -24.05
N ARG A 24 9.00 -7.45 -25.21
CA ARG A 24 8.53 -8.22 -26.38
C ARG A 24 9.61 -9.04 -27.08
N ASN A 25 10.87 -8.58 -27.07
CA ASN A 25 11.96 -9.31 -27.73
C ASN A 25 12.39 -10.51 -26.87
N GLN A 26 12.22 -11.72 -27.41
CA GLN A 26 12.47 -12.97 -26.69
C GLN A 26 13.91 -13.13 -26.20
N GLU A 27 14.90 -12.82 -27.04
CA GLU A 27 16.31 -12.96 -26.68
C GLU A 27 16.70 -12.00 -25.55
N ARG A 28 16.26 -10.74 -25.63
CA ARG A 28 16.46 -9.74 -24.57
C ARG A 28 15.72 -10.12 -23.30
N SER A 29 14.49 -10.64 -23.41
CA SER A 29 13.72 -11.13 -22.26
C SER A 29 14.48 -12.24 -21.51
N ILE A 30 14.98 -13.26 -22.21
CA ILE A 30 15.79 -14.33 -21.61
C ILE A 30 17.05 -13.76 -20.93
N LYS A 31 17.77 -12.85 -21.60
CA LYS A 31 18.96 -12.19 -21.03
C LYS A 31 18.63 -11.43 -19.73
N LEU A 32 17.54 -10.69 -19.70
CA LEU A 32 17.08 -9.96 -18.51
C LEU A 32 16.66 -10.90 -17.38
N GLN A 33 16.01 -12.02 -17.67
CA GLN A 33 15.65 -13.02 -16.66
C GLN A 33 16.90 -13.63 -16.00
N ILE A 34 17.94 -13.95 -16.78
CA ILE A 34 19.22 -14.42 -16.22
C ILE A 34 19.91 -13.33 -15.38
N GLN A 35 19.91 -12.08 -15.86
CA GLN A 35 20.46 -10.95 -15.10
C GLN A 35 19.70 -10.72 -13.79
N LEU A 36 18.38 -10.87 -13.78
CA LEU A 36 17.55 -10.78 -12.58
C LEU A 36 17.98 -11.79 -11.52
N LEU A 37 18.29 -13.04 -11.90
CA LEU A 37 18.77 -14.04 -10.93
C LEU A 37 20.09 -13.61 -10.27
N LYS A 38 21.01 -13.01 -11.03
CA LYS A 38 22.25 -12.44 -10.49
C LYS A 38 21.99 -11.28 -9.54
N ILE A 39 21.11 -10.35 -9.93
CA ILE A 39 20.69 -9.21 -9.10
C ILE A 39 20.09 -9.71 -7.79
N ALA A 40 19.18 -10.69 -7.86
CA ALA A 40 18.54 -11.27 -6.68
C ALA A 40 19.58 -11.89 -5.74
N TYR A 41 20.49 -12.71 -6.27
CA TYR A 41 21.58 -13.30 -5.48
C TYR A 41 22.39 -12.21 -4.74
N GLU A 42 22.81 -11.15 -5.43
CA GLU A 42 23.57 -10.06 -4.83
C GLU A 42 22.81 -9.32 -3.73
N GLU A 43 21.54 -8.98 -3.95
CA GLU A 43 20.74 -8.22 -2.97
C GLU A 43 20.40 -9.05 -1.74
N PHE A 44 20.01 -10.31 -1.91
CA PHE A 44 19.75 -11.23 -0.80
C PHE A 44 21.02 -11.59 -0.01
N SER A 45 22.21 -11.47 -0.61
CA SER A 45 23.47 -11.69 0.08
C SER A 45 23.95 -10.48 0.90
N LYS A 46 23.53 -9.26 0.52
CA LYS A 46 24.03 -7.99 1.10
C LYS A 46 23.10 -7.38 2.14
N ASN A 47 21.80 -7.62 2.03
CA ASN A 47 20.79 -7.00 2.86
C ASN A 47 19.98 -8.05 3.62
N ASN A 48 19.40 -7.66 4.74
CA ASN A 48 18.54 -8.51 5.56
C ASN A 48 17.15 -7.90 5.79
N GLU A 49 16.83 -6.78 5.14
CA GLU A 49 15.54 -6.12 5.22
C GLU A 49 14.80 -6.36 3.90
N LEU A 50 13.66 -7.04 3.97
CA LEU A 50 12.96 -7.59 2.82
C LEU A 50 12.43 -6.52 1.86
N THR A 51 11.88 -5.42 2.37
CA THR A 51 11.31 -4.35 1.54
C THR A 51 12.39 -3.54 0.82
N ILE A 52 13.57 -3.35 1.43
CA ILE A 52 14.78 -2.79 0.81
C ILE A 52 15.29 -3.72 -0.28
N ILE A 53 15.38 -5.03 -0.03
CA ILE A 53 15.78 -6.02 -1.04
C ILE A 53 14.85 -5.96 -2.26
N ALA A 54 13.54 -6.05 -2.03
CA ALA A 54 12.55 -6.02 -3.10
C ALA A 54 12.66 -4.72 -3.93
N THR A 55 12.81 -3.58 -3.25
CA THR A 55 12.98 -2.26 -3.88
C THR A 55 14.26 -2.18 -4.71
N ASN A 56 15.40 -2.64 -4.17
CA ASN A 56 16.67 -2.59 -4.89
C ASN A 56 16.65 -3.46 -6.14
N ILE A 57 16.09 -4.68 -6.04
CA ILE A 57 15.94 -5.59 -7.18
C ILE A 57 15.07 -4.92 -8.25
N PHE A 58 13.92 -4.34 -7.87
CA PHE A 58 13.03 -3.63 -8.80
C PHE A 58 13.72 -2.45 -9.46
N ASN A 59 14.36 -1.58 -8.68
CA ASN A 59 15.05 -0.39 -9.18
C ASN A 59 16.22 -0.74 -10.12
N ARG A 60 16.93 -1.84 -9.87
CA ARG A 60 17.96 -2.35 -10.80
C ARG A 60 17.33 -2.89 -12.08
N LEU A 61 16.20 -3.58 -11.97
CA LEU A 61 15.50 -4.14 -13.12
C LEU A 61 14.95 -3.05 -14.05
N ILE A 62 14.25 -2.04 -13.53
CA ILE A 62 13.67 -0.97 -14.36
C ILE A 62 14.74 -0.10 -15.04
N ARG A 63 15.98 -0.06 -14.52
CA ARG A 63 17.11 0.57 -15.23
C ARG A 63 17.56 -0.23 -16.46
N LEU A 64 17.42 -1.56 -16.42
CA LEU A 64 17.78 -2.46 -17.53
C LEU A 64 16.61 -2.64 -18.52
N ALA A 65 15.38 -2.52 -18.02
CA ALA A 65 14.15 -2.63 -18.78
C ALA A 65 13.16 -1.51 -18.40
N PRO A 66 13.39 -0.27 -18.90
CA PRO A 66 12.49 0.87 -18.65
C PRO A 66 11.03 0.63 -19.09
N GLU A 67 10.78 -0.33 -19.99
CA GLU A 67 9.45 -0.74 -20.44
C GLU A 67 8.52 -1.17 -19.30
N ILE A 68 9.11 -1.67 -18.20
CA ILE A 68 8.36 -2.06 -17.00
C ILE A 68 7.69 -0.84 -16.34
N ILE A 69 8.27 0.36 -16.48
CA ILE A 69 7.67 1.60 -15.98
C ILE A 69 6.37 1.90 -16.73
N GLU A 70 6.37 1.74 -18.06
CA GLU A 70 5.16 1.95 -18.86
C GLU A 70 4.09 0.90 -18.54
N TYR A 71 4.50 -0.37 -18.42
CA TYR A 71 3.62 -1.47 -18.03
C TYR A 71 2.86 -1.16 -16.73
N TYR A 72 3.57 -0.66 -15.71
CA TYR A 72 2.92 -0.28 -14.46
C TYR A 72 2.10 1.00 -14.55
N ARG A 73 2.50 1.98 -15.36
CA ARG A 73 1.68 3.18 -15.60
C ARG A 73 0.31 2.80 -16.17
N GLU A 74 0.26 1.90 -17.13
CA GLU A 74 -1.01 1.41 -17.69
C GLU A 74 -1.86 0.67 -16.66
N ILE A 75 -1.24 -0.21 -15.86
CA ILE A 75 -1.94 -0.95 -14.80
C ILE A 75 -2.54 0.01 -13.77
N LYS A 76 -1.77 1.01 -13.32
CA LYS A 76 -2.22 1.99 -12.33
C LYS A 76 -3.40 2.80 -12.85
N ARG A 77 -3.34 3.32 -14.07
CA ARG A 77 -4.45 4.08 -14.68
C ARG A 77 -5.72 3.25 -14.81
N LYS A 78 -5.61 2.04 -15.37
CA LYS A 78 -6.75 1.10 -15.47
C LYS A 78 -7.37 0.81 -14.10
N ALA A 79 -6.55 0.63 -13.07
CA ALA A 79 -7.04 0.39 -11.71
C ALA A 79 -7.74 1.62 -11.11
N ILE A 80 -7.19 2.83 -11.32
CA ILE A 80 -7.79 4.10 -10.89
C ILE A 80 -9.14 4.33 -11.57
N ASP A 81 -9.21 4.20 -12.90
CA ASP A 81 -10.43 4.44 -13.67
C ASP A 81 -11.55 3.51 -13.21
N LYS A 82 -11.23 2.22 -13.08
CA LYS A 82 -12.17 1.20 -12.61
C LYS A 82 -12.63 1.43 -11.17
N ALA A 83 -11.74 1.91 -10.30
CA ALA A 83 -12.14 2.25 -8.94
C ALA A 83 -13.13 3.42 -8.91
N TRP A 84 -12.93 4.45 -9.75
CA TRP A 84 -13.86 5.56 -9.91
C TRP A 84 -15.20 5.15 -10.51
N GLU A 85 -15.22 4.25 -11.49
CA GLU A 85 -16.45 3.70 -12.06
C GLU A 85 -17.35 3.03 -11.00
N ASN A 86 -16.73 2.40 -10.00
CA ASN A 86 -17.45 1.63 -8.98
C ASN A 86 -17.67 2.39 -7.66
N ILE A 87 -17.03 3.56 -7.46
CA ILE A 87 -17.06 4.25 -6.16
C ILE A 87 -18.47 4.65 -5.72
N GLY A 88 -19.34 4.98 -6.67
CA GLY A 88 -20.72 5.40 -6.41
C GLY A 88 -21.53 4.34 -5.66
N GLU A 89 -21.36 3.06 -6.00
CA GLU A 89 -22.02 1.94 -5.33
C GLU A 89 -21.64 1.87 -3.85
N TYR A 90 -20.34 1.97 -3.53
CA TYR A 90 -19.86 1.96 -2.15
C TYR A 90 -20.33 3.19 -1.37
N LYS A 91 -20.34 4.37 -2.02
CA LYS A 91 -20.79 5.63 -1.41
C LYS A 91 -22.27 5.56 -1.04
N SER A 92 -23.14 5.17 -1.97
CA SER A 92 -24.58 5.01 -1.70
C SER A 92 -24.86 3.95 -0.61
N PHE A 93 -24.06 2.90 -0.53
CA PHE A 93 -24.22 1.92 0.55
C PHE A 93 -23.74 2.46 1.90
N LEU A 94 -22.65 3.24 1.93
CA LEU A 94 -22.14 3.91 3.13
C LEU A 94 -23.14 4.89 3.76
N GLU A 95 -24.00 5.53 2.96
CA GLU A 95 -25.04 6.46 3.42
C GLU A 95 -26.09 5.81 4.33
N LYS A 96 -26.20 4.47 4.29
CA LYS A 96 -27.08 3.69 5.17
C LYS A 96 -26.58 3.62 6.62
N PHE A 97 -25.33 4.01 6.87
CA PHE A 97 -24.70 3.94 8.18
C PHE A 97 -24.36 5.32 8.74
N MET A 98 -24.23 5.40 10.06
CA MET A 98 -23.79 6.61 10.76
C MET A 98 -22.74 6.28 11.84
N GLY A 99 -21.99 7.30 12.25
CA GLY A 99 -21.00 7.21 13.32
C GLY A 99 -20.01 6.06 13.11
N TYR A 100 -19.88 5.21 14.14
CA TYR A 100 -18.94 4.10 14.13
C TYR A 100 -19.18 3.09 13.02
N GLU A 101 -20.43 2.71 12.74
CA GLU A 101 -20.71 1.70 11.70
C GLU A 101 -20.32 2.20 10.32
N LYS A 102 -20.53 3.50 10.05
CA LYS A 102 -20.07 4.14 8.80
C LYS A 102 -18.55 4.12 8.70
N PHE A 103 -17.85 4.50 9.78
CA PHE A 103 -16.39 4.46 9.85
C PHE A 103 -15.84 3.05 9.65
N ARG A 104 -16.39 2.06 10.36
CA ARG A 104 -15.95 0.66 10.29
C ARG A 104 -16.16 0.10 8.88
N PHE A 105 -17.31 0.37 8.26
CA PHE A 105 -17.56 -0.08 6.90
C PHE A 105 -16.64 0.60 5.87
N ALA A 106 -16.42 1.91 5.98
CA ALA A 106 -15.47 2.62 5.12
C ALA A 106 -14.03 2.10 5.30
N THR A 107 -13.64 1.75 6.52
CA THR A 107 -12.35 1.09 6.81
C THR A 107 -12.25 -0.25 6.08
N LYS A 108 -13.31 -1.06 6.09
CA LYS A 108 -13.33 -2.32 5.33
C LYS A 108 -13.24 -2.09 3.82
N ILE A 109 -13.91 -1.07 3.27
CA ILE A 109 -13.79 -0.71 1.85
C ILE A 109 -12.34 -0.33 1.49
N SER A 110 -11.72 0.53 2.31
CA SER A 110 -10.32 0.95 2.15
C SER A 110 -9.35 -0.23 2.18
N ILE A 111 -9.52 -1.19 3.09
CA ILE A 111 -8.71 -2.42 3.14
C ILE A 111 -9.00 -3.32 1.92
N ALA A 112 -10.28 -3.50 1.59
CA ALA A 112 -10.71 -4.38 0.51
C ALA A 112 -10.11 -3.93 -0.83
N GLY A 113 -9.94 -2.63 -1.08
CA GLY A 113 -9.30 -2.12 -2.28
C GLY A 113 -7.95 -2.77 -2.62
N ASN A 114 -7.18 -3.19 -1.62
CA ASN A 114 -5.92 -3.91 -1.80
C ASN A 114 -6.09 -5.29 -2.48
N ALA A 115 -7.29 -5.90 -2.40
CA ALA A 115 -7.61 -7.17 -3.05
C ALA A 115 -8.03 -7.05 -4.52
N LEU A 116 -8.21 -5.82 -5.04
CA LEU A 116 -8.45 -5.55 -6.46
C LEU A 116 -7.17 -5.56 -7.31
N ASP A 117 -6.04 -5.86 -6.68
CA ASP A 117 -4.74 -5.72 -7.30
C ASP A 117 -4.19 -7.01 -7.95
N THR A 118 -3.43 -6.82 -9.03
CA THR A 118 -2.79 -7.83 -9.91
C THR A 118 -1.37 -8.25 -9.47
N GLY A 119 -0.82 -7.69 -8.39
CA GLY A 119 0.61 -7.83 -8.04
C GLY A 119 1.10 -9.24 -7.64
N VAL A 120 0.20 -10.20 -7.39
CA VAL A 120 0.53 -11.56 -6.91
C VAL A 120 0.51 -12.58 -8.06
N ALA A 121 1.43 -13.54 -8.01
CA ALA A 121 1.53 -14.61 -9.01
C ALA A 121 0.24 -15.42 -9.12
N GLY A 122 -0.36 -15.48 -10.32
CA GLY A 122 -1.53 -16.34 -10.61
C GLY A 122 -2.87 -15.83 -10.08
N TYR A 123 -2.98 -14.54 -9.73
CA TYR A 123 -4.23 -13.93 -9.30
C TYR A 123 -4.77 -12.97 -10.36
N GLU A 124 -5.94 -13.30 -10.92
CA GLU A 124 -6.75 -12.36 -11.70
C GLU A 124 -7.70 -11.64 -10.75
N PRO A 125 -7.49 -10.35 -10.46
CA PRO A 125 -8.37 -9.62 -9.57
C PRO A 125 -9.76 -9.47 -10.19
N PRO A 126 -10.83 -9.53 -9.36
CA PRO A 126 -12.16 -9.30 -9.84
C PRO A 126 -12.32 -7.85 -10.32
N ASN A 127 -13.32 -7.61 -11.18
CA ASN A 127 -13.59 -6.25 -11.68
C ASN A 127 -13.94 -5.26 -10.57
N LYS A 128 -14.64 -5.74 -9.54
CA LYS A 128 -14.99 -5.01 -8.32
C LYS A 128 -15.09 -6.00 -7.16
N ILE A 129 -15.07 -5.50 -5.93
CA ILE A 129 -15.39 -6.31 -4.75
C ILE A 129 -16.84 -6.04 -4.41
N SER A 130 -17.67 -7.07 -4.40
CA SER A 130 -19.07 -6.90 -4.02
C SER A 130 -19.20 -6.43 -2.57
N ILE A 131 -20.20 -5.60 -2.29
CA ILE A 131 -20.52 -5.15 -0.94
C ILE A 131 -20.71 -6.36 0.01
N ASP A 132 -21.38 -7.42 -0.46
CA ASP A 132 -21.58 -8.64 0.32
C ASP A 132 -20.26 -9.30 0.72
N ARG A 133 -19.27 -9.31 -0.18
CA ARG A 133 -17.92 -9.81 0.14
C ARG A 133 -17.21 -8.92 1.15
N ILE A 134 -17.32 -7.59 1.03
CA ILE A 134 -16.76 -6.65 2.01
C ILE A 134 -17.41 -6.87 3.38
N LEU A 135 -18.73 -7.04 3.45
CA LEU A 135 -19.45 -7.29 4.70
C LEU A 135 -19.08 -8.63 5.33
N SER A 136 -19.12 -9.70 4.55
CA SER A 136 -18.88 -11.07 5.03
C SER A 136 -17.43 -11.36 5.39
N THR A 137 -16.45 -10.66 4.78
CA THR A 137 -15.04 -10.85 5.12
C THR A 137 -14.75 -10.25 6.51
N PRO A 138 -14.32 -11.03 7.51
CA PRO A 138 -14.06 -10.53 8.85
C PRO A 138 -12.79 -9.68 8.92
N LEU A 139 -12.79 -8.75 9.89
CA LEU A 139 -11.58 -8.17 10.44
C LEU A 139 -11.04 -9.15 11.49
N ILE A 140 -9.96 -9.86 11.17
CA ILE A 140 -9.35 -10.83 12.11
C ILE A 140 -8.64 -10.11 13.24
N ILE A 141 -8.07 -8.94 12.94
CA ILE A 141 -7.67 -7.97 13.94
C ILE A 141 -8.54 -6.74 13.71
N ASP A 142 -9.40 -6.45 14.69
CA ASP A 142 -10.41 -5.40 14.62
C ASP A 142 -10.21 -4.38 15.75
N HIS A 143 -9.25 -3.47 15.56
CA HIS A 143 -9.11 -2.30 16.44
C HIS A 143 -9.95 -1.12 15.94
N THR A 144 -10.94 -1.33 15.06
CA THR A 144 -11.68 -0.21 14.44
C THR A 144 -12.42 0.65 15.47
N ARG A 145 -12.88 0.07 16.58
CA ARG A 145 -13.50 0.84 17.68
C ARG A 145 -12.50 1.79 18.33
N GLU A 146 -11.32 1.29 18.69
CA GLU A 146 -10.25 2.10 19.29
C GLU A 146 -9.79 3.20 18.35
N ILE A 147 -9.63 2.87 17.07
CA ILE A 147 -9.26 3.83 16.03
C ILE A 147 -10.35 4.91 15.91
N TYR A 148 -11.62 4.52 15.84
CA TYR A 148 -12.73 5.45 15.74
C TYR A 148 -12.78 6.41 16.92
N ASP A 149 -12.64 5.90 18.15
CA ASP A 149 -12.62 6.71 19.36
C ASP A 149 -11.44 7.69 19.40
N TYR A 150 -10.28 7.28 18.88
CA TYR A 150 -9.12 8.16 18.75
C TYR A 150 -9.32 9.26 17.69
N ILE A 151 -9.85 8.90 16.52
CA ILE A 151 -10.04 9.80 15.37
C ILE A 151 -11.15 10.82 15.61
N ARG A 152 -12.28 10.40 16.18
CA ARG A 152 -13.50 11.23 16.27
C ARG A 152 -13.37 12.47 17.17
N ILE A 153 -12.32 12.52 18.00
CA ILE A 153 -11.96 13.69 18.80
C ILE A 153 -11.59 14.88 17.90
N GLY A 154 -11.06 14.60 16.70
CA GLY A 154 -10.60 15.64 15.78
C GLY A 154 -9.22 16.21 16.11
N GLY A 155 -8.83 17.24 15.36
CA GLY A 155 -7.65 18.07 15.60
C GLY A 155 -6.30 17.43 15.27
N LYS A 156 -6.27 16.26 14.65
CA LYS A 156 -5.02 15.53 14.36
C LYS A 156 -4.49 15.84 12.98
N LYS A 157 -3.16 15.91 12.86
CA LYS A 157 -2.42 15.85 11.60
C LYS A 157 -2.09 14.39 11.28
N ILE A 158 -2.80 13.83 10.30
CA ILE A 158 -2.71 12.42 9.90
C ILE A 158 -1.88 12.31 8.63
N LEU A 159 -0.85 11.47 8.64
CA LEU A 159 -0.19 11.03 7.40
C LEU A 159 -0.84 9.76 6.89
N TRP A 160 -1.35 9.80 5.68
CA TRP A 160 -1.91 8.66 4.96
C TRP A 160 -0.89 8.12 3.97
N LEU A 161 -0.19 7.04 4.35
CA LEU A 161 0.75 6.36 3.46
C LEU A 161 -0.03 5.46 2.51
N PHE A 162 -0.08 5.83 1.24
CA PHE A 162 -0.74 5.04 0.21
C PHE A 162 0.04 3.75 -0.11
N ASP A 163 -0.70 2.75 -0.58
CA ASP A 163 -0.18 1.52 -1.20
C ASP A 163 -0.45 1.60 -2.71
N ASN A 164 -1.41 0.83 -3.22
CA ASN A 164 -1.68 0.69 -4.65
C ASN A 164 -2.54 1.83 -5.23
N ALA A 165 -2.34 2.14 -6.51
CA ALA A 165 -3.03 3.24 -7.20
C ALA A 165 -4.56 3.10 -7.32
N GLY A 166 -5.08 1.89 -7.55
CA GLY A 166 -6.55 1.69 -7.58
C GLY A 166 -7.19 1.77 -6.19
N GLU A 167 -6.47 1.30 -5.17
CA GLU A 167 -6.91 1.30 -3.77
C GLU A 167 -7.06 2.73 -3.24
N SER A 168 -6.19 3.66 -3.65
CA SER A 168 -6.22 5.05 -3.18
C SER A 168 -7.50 5.81 -3.52
N VAL A 169 -8.23 5.39 -4.56
CA VAL A 169 -9.54 5.96 -4.89
C VAL A 169 -10.57 5.55 -3.84
N LEU A 170 -10.56 4.29 -3.40
CA LEU A 170 -11.47 3.79 -2.36
C LEU A 170 -11.12 4.35 -0.98
N ASP A 171 -9.85 4.68 -0.76
CA ASP A 171 -9.38 5.35 0.47
C ASP A 171 -10.06 6.69 0.72
N THR A 172 -10.46 7.40 -0.35
CA THR A 172 -11.16 8.70 -0.25
C THR A 172 -12.39 8.61 0.65
N LEU A 173 -13.14 7.51 0.62
CA LEU A 173 -14.35 7.31 1.42
C LEU A 173 -14.07 7.31 2.93
N LEU A 174 -12.93 6.73 3.33
CA LEU A 174 -12.52 6.75 4.74
C LEU A 174 -11.93 8.12 5.10
N VAL A 175 -11.12 8.70 4.22
CA VAL A 175 -10.46 10.01 4.41
C VAL A 175 -11.48 11.13 4.62
N GLU A 176 -12.55 11.17 3.81
CA GLU A 176 -13.65 12.13 3.99
C GLU A 176 -14.27 12.01 5.39
N ILE A 177 -14.42 10.78 5.93
CA ILE A 177 -14.91 10.58 7.30
C ILE A 177 -13.91 11.12 8.33
N LEU A 178 -12.62 10.87 8.16
CA LEU A 178 -11.58 11.40 9.06
C LEU A 178 -11.62 12.94 9.10
N GLN A 179 -11.71 13.57 7.93
CA GLN A 179 -11.77 15.03 7.78
C GLN A 179 -13.05 15.63 8.38
N ASN A 180 -14.20 14.96 8.23
CA ASN A 180 -15.46 15.39 8.83
C ASN A 180 -15.44 15.41 10.36
N TYR A 181 -14.53 14.67 10.99
CA TYR A 181 -14.26 14.77 12.43
C TYR A 181 -13.28 15.89 12.80
N GLY A 182 -12.86 16.74 11.84
CA GLY A 182 -11.97 17.88 12.07
C GLY A 182 -10.48 17.52 12.08
N ASN A 183 -10.08 16.42 11.44
CA ASN A 183 -8.68 16.05 11.27
C ASN A 183 -8.13 16.61 9.94
N LYS A 184 -6.84 16.98 9.93
CA LYS A 184 -6.11 17.29 8.68
C LYS A 184 -5.46 16.00 8.17
N VAL A 185 -5.80 15.57 6.96
CA VAL A 185 -5.28 14.34 6.35
C VAL A 185 -4.37 14.68 5.16
N ILE A 186 -3.11 14.26 5.27
CA ILE A 186 -2.08 14.51 4.27
C ILE A 186 -1.77 13.18 3.56
N GLY A 187 -2.05 13.14 2.27
CA GLY A 187 -1.76 11.99 1.41
C GLY A 187 -0.27 11.90 1.11
N VAL A 188 0.32 10.71 1.25
CA VAL A 188 1.75 10.47 1.03
C VAL A 188 1.92 9.42 -0.06
N ALA A 189 2.35 9.87 -1.24
CA ALA A 189 2.61 9.03 -2.40
C ALA A 189 4.11 8.73 -2.57
N LYS A 190 4.44 7.77 -3.44
CA LYS A 190 5.83 7.50 -3.84
C LYS A 190 6.32 8.57 -4.82
N GLU A 191 7.63 8.76 -4.87
CA GLU A 191 8.25 9.51 -5.97
C GLU A 191 8.19 8.67 -7.25
N ASP A 192 8.04 9.34 -8.41
CA ASP A 192 8.09 8.66 -9.70
C ASP A 192 9.45 7.98 -9.94
N PRO A 193 9.48 6.81 -10.61
CA PRO A 193 8.36 6.08 -11.22
C PRO A 193 7.56 5.18 -10.24
N GLY A 194 7.84 5.25 -8.93
CA GLY A 194 7.23 4.40 -7.91
C GLY A 194 7.82 2.99 -7.84
N PHE A 195 7.29 2.19 -6.93
CA PHE A 195 7.55 0.76 -6.83
C PHE A 195 6.34 0.02 -7.38
N GLN A 196 6.51 -0.71 -8.48
CA GLN A 196 5.40 -1.44 -9.14
C GLN A 196 4.18 -0.55 -9.40
N ASN A 197 3.04 -0.95 -8.85
CA ASN A 197 1.72 -0.35 -8.94
C ASN A 197 1.40 0.56 -7.73
N ASP A 198 2.38 0.81 -6.85
CA ASP A 198 2.26 1.80 -5.80
C ASP A 198 1.91 3.17 -6.40
N LEU A 199 1.02 3.90 -5.71
CA LEU A 199 0.60 5.22 -6.12
C LEU A 199 1.79 6.20 -6.09
N THR A 200 2.07 6.85 -7.22
CA THR A 200 3.07 7.92 -7.31
C THR A 200 2.45 9.31 -7.23
N ILE A 201 3.29 10.31 -7.01
CA ILE A 201 2.89 11.72 -7.01
C ILE A 201 2.20 12.14 -8.32
N SER A 202 2.64 11.64 -9.47
CA SER A 202 1.94 11.95 -10.73
C SER A 202 0.59 11.24 -10.84
N ASP A 203 0.46 10.02 -10.31
CA ASP A 203 -0.82 9.31 -10.27
C ASP A 203 -1.86 10.02 -9.39
N THR A 204 -1.45 10.71 -8.31
CA THR A 204 -2.42 11.38 -7.41
C THR A 204 -3.22 12.44 -8.14
N TYR A 205 -2.60 13.16 -9.08
CA TYR A 205 -3.28 14.16 -9.90
C TYR A 205 -4.20 13.50 -10.94
N TYR A 206 -3.77 12.40 -11.55
CA TYR A 206 -4.61 11.62 -12.47
C TYR A 206 -5.86 11.09 -11.74
N ALA A 207 -5.68 10.54 -10.54
CA ALA A 207 -6.73 10.03 -9.68
C ALA A 207 -7.55 11.14 -9.00
N ARG A 208 -7.22 12.44 -9.19
CA ARG A 208 -7.89 13.60 -8.58
C ARG A 208 -7.90 13.58 -7.04
N LEU A 209 -6.93 12.93 -6.42
CA LEU A 209 -6.84 12.84 -4.97
C LEU A 209 -6.47 14.18 -4.34
N ASP A 210 -5.83 15.08 -5.11
CA ASP A 210 -5.53 16.46 -4.72
C ASP A 210 -6.79 17.30 -4.45
N LYS A 211 -7.98 16.79 -4.81
CA LYS A 211 -9.28 17.41 -4.50
C LYS A 211 -9.94 16.84 -3.24
N VAL A 212 -9.41 15.76 -2.69
CA VAL A 212 -9.97 15.07 -1.52
C VAL A 212 -9.10 15.30 -0.29
N PHE A 213 -7.78 15.12 -0.42
CA PHE A 213 -6.85 15.30 0.69
C PHE A 213 -6.57 16.77 0.93
N ASP A 214 -6.33 17.15 2.19
CA ASP A 214 -5.96 18.53 2.55
C ASP A 214 -4.64 18.95 1.91
N GLU A 215 -3.76 17.97 1.69
CA GLU A 215 -2.44 18.13 1.10
C GLU A 215 -1.95 16.79 0.56
N ILE A 216 -1.18 16.80 -0.53
CA ILE A 216 -0.50 15.60 -1.04
C ILE A 216 0.99 15.89 -1.17
N ILE A 217 1.80 14.97 -0.66
CA ILE A 217 3.26 15.04 -0.71
C ILE A 217 3.85 13.73 -1.26
N SER A 218 5.06 13.84 -1.79
CA SER A 218 5.89 12.68 -2.11
C SER A 218 6.78 12.31 -0.93
N THR A 219 7.05 11.01 -0.77
CA THR A 219 8.14 10.53 0.11
C THR A 219 9.53 10.97 -0.39
N GLY A 220 9.64 11.46 -1.64
CA GLY A 220 10.90 11.72 -2.34
C GLY A 220 11.70 10.45 -2.62
N TYR A 221 11.04 9.30 -2.54
CA TYR A 221 11.63 7.99 -2.71
C TYR A 221 10.66 7.05 -3.43
N ASN A 222 11.20 6.21 -4.32
CA ASN A 222 10.42 5.34 -5.19
C ASN A 222 10.37 3.88 -4.69
N GLY A 223 10.57 3.66 -3.39
CA GLY A 223 10.57 2.30 -2.82
C GLY A 223 9.22 1.84 -2.30
N SER A 224 9.13 0.53 -2.03
CA SER A 224 7.90 -0.12 -1.56
C SER A 224 7.42 0.38 -0.18
N SER A 225 8.30 1.00 0.61
CA SER A 225 7.97 1.59 1.91
C SER A 225 8.71 2.91 2.16
N ILE A 226 8.53 3.49 3.34
CA ILE A 226 9.15 4.75 3.78
C ILE A 226 10.55 4.54 4.36
N HIS A 227 11.45 3.84 3.65
CA HIS A 227 12.81 3.57 4.15
C HIS A 227 13.48 4.86 4.64
N LEU A 228 13.60 5.06 5.97
CA LEU A 228 13.82 6.38 6.57
C LEU A 228 15.16 7.02 6.19
N ASN A 229 16.13 6.20 5.83
CA ASN A 229 17.44 6.63 5.33
C ASN A 229 17.45 7.00 3.84
N LYS A 230 16.32 6.85 3.12
CA LYS A 230 16.18 7.11 1.68
C LYS A 230 15.16 8.19 1.35
N VAL A 231 14.16 8.39 2.20
CA VAL A 231 13.12 9.42 2.01
C VAL A 231 13.68 10.85 2.12
N SER A 232 13.01 11.80 1.49
CA SER A 232 13.45 13.20 1.45
C SER A 232 13.40 13.90 2.81
N GLU A 233 14.23 14.93 2.98
CA GLU A 233 14.17 15.78 4.18
C GLU A 233 12.83 16.50 4.33
N GLN A 234 12.16 16.83 3.22
CA GLN A 234 10.81 17.37 3.26
C GLN A 234 9.85 16.36 3.90
N PHE A 235 9.82 15.11 3.42
CA PHE A 235 8.94 14.08 3.99
C PHE A 235 9.25 13.81 5.47
N LYS A 236 10.53 13.81 5.88
CA LYS A 236 10.90 13.66 7.30
C LYS A 236 10.31 14.73 8.20
N LYS A 237 10.15 15.98 7.73
CA LYS A 237 9.49 17.05 8.49
C LYS A 237 8.01 16.73 8.71
N TYR A 238 7.29 16.35 7.67
CA TYR A 238 5.90 15.90 7.79
C TYR A 238 5.77 14.71 8.73
N LEU A 239 6.66 13.72 8.57
CA LEU A 239 6.70 12.54 9.43
C LEU A 239 6.90 12.92 10.90
N LYS A 240 7.78 13.89 11.20
CA LYS A 240 8.01 14.38 12.56
C LYS A 240 6.78 15.08 13.13
N GLU A 241 6.13 15.94 12.35
CA GLU A 241 5.00 16.78 12.77
C GLU A 241 3.65 16.05 12.87
N ALA A 242 3.53 14.86 12.27
CA ALA A 242 2.29 14.10 12.30
C ALA A 242 1.94 13.59 13.71
N ASP A 243 0.67 13.63 14.07
CA ASP A 243 0.16 13.03 15.32
C ASP A 243 -0.11 11.53 15.15
N LEU A 244 -0.43 11.11 13.92
CA LEU A 244 -0.87 9.76 13.59
C LEU A 244 -0.44 9.38 12.17
N ILE A 245 -0.08 8.12 11.98
CA ILE A 245 0.15 7.55 10.66
C ILE A 245 -0.93 6.51 10.36
N VAL A 246 -1.55 6.58 9.19
CA VAL A 246 -2.31 5.48 8.60
C VAL A 246 -1.44 4.87 7.51
N ALA A 247 -1.04 3.62 7.70
CA ALA A 247 -0.17 2.86 6.81
C ALA A 247 -0.98 1.80 6.07
N LYS A 248 -1.15 1.98 4.75
CA LYS A 248 -1.85 1.04 3.88
C LYS A 248 -0.89 -0.06 3.38
N GLY A 249 -1.39 -1.28 3.29
CA GLY A 249 -0.68 -2.38 2.62
C GLY A 249 0.42 -3.07 3.46
N MET A 250 0.87 -4.21 2.94
CA MET A 250 1.81 -5.08 3.64
C MET A 250 3.24 -4.54 3.63
N ALA A 251 3.71 -3.91 2.55
CA ALA A 251 5.08 -3.40 2.47
C ALA A 251 5.34 -2.29 3.51
N HIS A 252 4.35 -1.42 3.74
CA HIS A 252 4.41 -0.46 4.84
C HIS A 252 4.47 -1.15 6.19
N TYR A 253 3.58 -2.11 6.45
CA TYR A 253 3.62 -2.88 7.71
C TYR A 253 4.97 -3.58 7.93
N GLU A 254 5.50 -4.29 6.94
CA GLU A 254 6.75 -5.05 7.04
C GLU A 254 7.96 -4.20 7.46
N TYR A 255 8.06 -2.98 6.92
CA TYR A 255 9.14 -2.06 7.27
C TYR A 255 8.86 -1.35 8.60
N ILE A 256 7.67 -0.75 8.73
CA ILE A 256 7.30 0.08 9.88
C ILE A 256 7.23 -0.76 11.17
N SER A 257 6.87 -2.04 11.09
CA SER A 257 6.90 -2.96 12.23
C SER A 257 8.32 -3.24 12.73
N SER A 258 9.34 -3.07 11.88
CA SER A 258 10.75 -3.29 12.22
C SER A 258 11.48 -2.04 12.70
N ILE A 259 10.79 -0.90 12.78
CA ILE A 259 11.35 0.37 13.26
C ILE A 259 10.46 0.99 14.32
N GLU A 260 11.07 1.85 15.13
CA GLU A 260 10.36 2.65 16.11
C GLU A 260 10.01 4.01 15.52
N LEU A 261 8.73 4.37 15.63
CA LEU A 261 8.24 5.72 15.40
C LEU A 261 7.49 6.13 16.66
N ALA A 262 7.87 7.26 17.24
CA ALA A 262 7.30 7.78 18.49
C ALA A 262 5.91 8.41 18.28
N LYS A 263 5.01 7.70 17.60
CA LYS A 263 3.61 8.08 17.37
C LYS A 263 2.75 6.85 17.08
N PRO A 264 1.43 6.91 17.35
CA PRO A 264 0.53 5.83 16.99
C PRO A 264 0.50 5.59 15.48
N ILE A 265 0.31 4.33 15.10
CA ILE A 265 0.21 3.92 13.70
C ILE A 265 -0.97 2.99 13.54
N ILE A 266 -1.80 3.27 12.54
CA ILE A 266 -2.89 2.40 12.11
C ILE A 266 -2.41 1.66 10.87
N HIS A 267 -2.34 0.34 10.96
CA HIS A 267 -2.06 -0.54 9.84
C HIS A 267 -3.37 -1.08 9.27
N LEU A 268 -3.65 -0.75 8.02
CA LEU A 268 -4.81 -1.24 7.26
C LEU A 268 -4.30 -2.09 6.10
N LEU A 269 -4.45 -3.42 6.20
CA LEU A 269 -3.89 -4.32 5.20
C LEU A 269 -4.64 -5.66 5.10
N ILE A 270 -4.27 -6.40 4.06
CA ILE A 270 -4.58 -7.81 3.89
C ILE A 270 -3.26 -8.56 3.83
N PRO A 271 -2.92 -9.44 4.78
CA PRO A 271 -1.70 -10.24 4.69
C PRO A 271 -1.86 -11.23 3.53
N LYS A 272 -1.12 -11.00 2.43
CA LYS A 272 -1.18 -11.83 1.21
C LYS A 272 -0.24 -13.05 1.25
N CYS A 273 0.61 -13.16 2.27
CA CYS A 273 1.55 -14.28 2.45
C CYS A 273 1.66 -14.70 3.92
N GLU A 274 2.06 -15.96 4.15
CA GLU A 274 2.21 -16.54 5.48
C GLU A 274 3.22 -15.80 6.38
N PRO A 275 4.40 -15.35 5.90
CA PRO A 275 5.32 -14.60 6.74
C PRO A 275 4.69 -13.35 7.37
N VAL A 276 3.94 -12.58 6.58
CA VAL A 276 3.28 -11.35 7.08
C VAL A 276 2.08 -11.67 7.97
N ALA A 277 1.29 -12.70 7.63
CA ALA A 277 0.18 -13.16 8.48
C ALA A 277 0.69 -13.55 9.88
N LYS A 278 1.82 -14.26 9.96
CA LYS A 278 2.45 -14.65 11.22
C LYS A 278 2.97 -13.48 12.03
N THR A 279 3.65 -12.51 11.41
CA THR A 279 4.23 -11.37 12.14
C THR A 279 3.17 -10.44 12.72
N VAL A 280 2.03 -10.28 12.03
CA VAL A 280 0.91 -9.48 12.54
C VAL A 280 -0.02 -10.25 13.48
N GLY A 281 0.11 -11.59 13.55
CA GLY A 281 -0.79 -12.43 14.33
C GLY A 281 -2.20 -12.57 13.71
N ALA A 282 -2.30 -12.50 12.38
CA ALA A 282 -3.57 -12.63 11.66
C ALA A 282 -3.60 -13.86 10.74
N ILE A 283 -4.74 -14.07 10.09
CA ILE A 283 -4.94 -15.11 9.09
C ILE A 283 -4.76 -14.50 7.69
N ARG A 284 -3.98 -15.18 6.84
CA ARG A 284 -3.75 -14.78 5.46
C ARG A 284 -5.08 -14.57 4.71
N GLY A 285 -5.17 -13.47 3.96
CA GLY A 285 -6.32 -13.15 3.10
C GLY A 285 -7.49 -12.45 3.79
N PHE A 286 -7.45 -12.25 5.10
CA PHE A 286 -8.48 -11.52 5.85
C PHE A 286 -8.08 -10.08 6.18
N TYR A 287 -9.05 -9.28 6.61
CA TYR A 287 -8.82 -7.87 6.87
C TYR A 287 -8.15 -7.66 8.23
N VAL A 288 -7.22 -6.71 8.26
CA VAL A 288 -6.52 -6.29 9.47
C VAL A 288 -6.65 -4.77 9.59
N ALA A 289 -7.25 -4.33 10.70
CA ALA A 289 -7.21 -2.95 11.16
C ALA A 289 -6.54 -2.94 12.52
N TYR A 290 -5.24 -2.67 12.53
CA TYR A 290 -4.39 -2.78 13.72
C TYR A 290 -3.87 -1.42 14.14
N LEU A 291 -4.25 -0.96 15.33
CA LEU A 291 -3.68 0.22 15.98
C LEU A 291 -2.48 -0.20 16.84
N ARG A 292 -1.28 0.25 16.45
CA ARG A 292 -0.05 0.15 17.25
C ARG A 292 0.14 1.45 18.03
N LYS A 293 0.09 1.40 19.37
CA LYS A 293 0.32 2.59 20.22
C LYS A 293 1.82 2.79 20.44
N THR A 294 2.20 4.00 20.86
CA THR A 294 3.59 4.32 21.21
C THR A 294 4.08 3.41 22.34
N GLY A 295 5.14 2.63 22.09
CA GLY A 295 5.72 1.72 23.08
C GLY A 295 5.20 0.28 23.04
N ASP A 296 4.25 -0.05 22.15
CA ASP A 296 3.86 -1.44 21.92
C ASP A 296 4.93 -2.16 21.09
N HIS A 297 5.56 -3.19 21.67
CA HIS A 297 6.45 -4.11 20.97
C HIS A 297 5.68 -5.40 20.66
N ASN A 298 5.55 -5.74 19.37
CA ASN A 298 5.17 -7.10 18.93
C ASN A 298 6.40 -7.99 18.86
#